data_AF-A0A6G4WIM0-F1
#
_entry.id   AF-A0A6G4WIM0-F1
#
_cell.length_a   1.000
_cell.length_b   1.000
_cell.length_c   1.000
_cell.angle_alpha   90.00
_cell.angle_beta   90.00
_cell.angle_gamma   90.00
#
_symmetry.space_group_name_H-M   'P 1'
#
loop_
_entity.id
_entity.type
_entity.pdbx_description
1 polymer ?
#
loop_
_entity_poly.entity_id
_entity_poly.type
_entity_poly.pdbx_seq_one_letter_code
_entity_poly.pdbx_strand_id
1 'polypeptide(L)'
;MDWNAAIEKNREALKRILSALVAMAGLADGRGGTLPRHLHRAVLRLLRPAEAATRRLVIAAARGVVVAPPRPRKPEPGPPVLGKPAGGAVPPDARTAMRPMTLPLLDPLRLPSRRRPVAGGVPRISVPGFSAPFSLPPPPSPDDPVNAARLGLRLAALASALDDLPAHARRFARWRADAAGAQNREARNLPHGRPRRLWPLRPGRPPGWRRRPEHEVDEVLNNAHGLAFWALERPDTS
;
A
#
# COMPACT_ATOMS: atom_id res chain seq x y z
N MET A 1 9.31 28.47 1.26
CA MET A 1 9.14 27.52 0.14
C MET A 1 7.65 27.31 -0.06
N ASP A 2 7.13 27.43 -1.27
CA ASP A 2 5.72 27.13 -1.55
C ASP A 2 5.53 25.61 -1.66
N TRP A 3 5.20 25.00 -0.53
CA TRP A 3 5.02 23.56 -0.44
C TRP A 3 3.78 23.06 -1.19
N ASN A 4 2.77 23.91 -1.39
CA ASN A 4 1.58 23.55 -2.14
C ASN A 4 1.91 23.45 -3.63
N ALA A 5 2.66 24.41 -4.17
CA ALA A 5 3.17 24.34 -5.54
C ALA A 5 4.06 23.09 -5.75
N ALA A 6 4.88 22.72 -4.76
CA ALA A 6 5.67 21.49 -4.81
C ALA A 6 4.80 20.22 -4.82
N ILE A 7 3.73 20.17 -4.02
CA ILE A 7 2.79 19.04 -4.00
C ILE A 7 2.09 18.90 -5.37
N GLU A 8 1.60 20.00 -5.94
CA GLU A 8 0.88 19.95 -7.22
C GLU A 8 1.80 19.57 -8.38
N LYS A 9 3.02 20.12 -8.44
CA LYS A 9 4.02 19.73 -9.45
C LYS A 9 4.30 18.22 -9.43
N ASN A 10 4.47 17.63 -8.25
CA ASN A 10 4.70 16.19 -8.13
C ASN A 10 3.44 15.37 -8.44
N ARG A 11 2.25 15.88 -8.13
CA ARG A 11 0.96 15.25 -8.48
C ARG A 11 0.78 15.19 -9.99
N GLU A 12 1.05 16.28 -10.71
CA GLU A 12 0.98 16.33 -12.17
C GLU A 12 1.98 15.37 -12.83
N ALA A 13 3.21 15.31 -12.32
CA ALA A 13 4.21 14.35 -12.78
C ALA A 13 3.74 12.89 -12.59
N LEU A 14 3.13 12.57 -11.43
CA LEU A 14 2.56 11.24 -11.20
C LEU A 14 1.38 10.93 -12.12
N LYS A 15 0.55 11.91 -12.47
CA LYS A 15 -0.52 11.73 -13.47
C LYS A 15 0.06 11.38 -14.84
N ARG A 16 1.11 12.07 -15.29
CA ARG A 16 1.82 11.74 -16.54
C ARG A 16 2.40 10.33 -16.53
N ILE A 17 3.06 9.93 -15.44
CA ILE A 17 3.61 8.59 -15.25
C ILE A 17 2.49 7.53 -15.26
N LEU A 18 1.36 7.80 -14.60
CA LEU A 18 0.21 6.91 -14.57
C LEU A 18 -0.37 6.69 -15.97
N SER A 19 -0.54 7.75 -16.77
CA SER A 19 -0.98 7.64 -18.16
C SER A 19 -0.05 6.73 -18.98
N ALA A 20 1.28 6.89 -18.83
CA ALA A 20 2.25 6.03 -19.47
C ALA A 20 2.15 4.55 -19.00
N LEU A 21 1.92 4.32 -17.71
CA LEU A 21 1.74 2.97 -17.16
C LEU A 21 0.47 2.29 -17.67
N VAL A 22 -0.63 3.02 -17.79
CA VAL A 22 -1.89 2.53 -18.36
C VAL A 22 -1.72 2.18 -19.84
N ALA A 23 -1.06 3.04 -20.60
CA ALA A 23 -0.73 2.79 -22.00
C ALA A 23 0.16 1.54 -22.17
N MET A 24 1.24 1.41 -21.39
CA MET A 24 2.11 0.23 -21.40
C MET A 24 1.38 -1.07 -21.00
N ALA A 25 0.41 -0.97 -20.10
CA ALA A 25 -0.37 -2.12 -19.69
C ALA A 25 -1.44 -2.51 -20.72
N GLY A 26 -1.72 -1.69 -21.73
CA GLY A 26 -2.84 -1.91 -22.67
C GLY A 26 -4.20 -1.99 -21.97
N LEU A 27 -4.29 -1.46 -20.74
CA LEU A 27 -5.47 -1.55 -19.86
C LEU A 27 -6.30 -0.27 -20.00
N ALA A 28 -6.77 0.05 -21.21
CA ALA A 28 -7.64 1.21 -21.41
C ALA A 28 -8.93 1.12 -20.58
N ASP A 29 -9.43 -0.11 -20.30
CA ASP A 29 -10.75 -0.32 -19.70
C ASP A 29 -10.78 -1.07 -18.35
N GLY A 30 -9.63 -1.35 -17.72
CA GLY A 30 -9.57 -1.94 -16.36
C GLY A 30 -10.26 -3.30 -16.17
N ARG A 31 -10.78 -3.93 -17.24
CA ARG A 31 -11.39 -5.26 -17.23
C ARG A 31 -10.33 -6.30 -17.60
N GLY A 32 -10.31 -7.40 -16.85
CA GLY A 32 -9.18 -8.33 -16.75
C GLY A 32 -8.60 -8.79 -18.09
N GLY A 33 -7.35 -8.42 -18.35
CA GLY A 33 -6.52 -8.96 -19.41
C GLY A 33 -5.35 -9.77 -18.85
N THR A 34 -4.76 -10.61 -19.68
CA THR A 34 -3.44 -11.21 -19.45
C THR A 34 -2.36 -10.32 -20.07
N LEU A 35 -1.22 -10.21 -19.40
CA LEU A 35 -0.04 -9.52 -19.91
C LEU A 35 1.14 -10.48 -19.96
N PRO A 36 2.02 -10.39 -20.98
CA PRO A 36 3.32 -11.04 -20.95
C PRO A 36 4.05 -10.74 -19.64
N ARG A 37 4.66 -11.76 -19.05
CA ARG A 37 5.31 -11.66 -17.73
C ARG A 37 6.34 -10.53 -17.67
N HIS A 38 7.10 -10.32 -18.74
CA HIS A 38 8.11 -9.25 -18.80
C HIS A 38 7.47 -7.85 -18.72
N LEU A 39 6.37 -7.59 -19.45
CA LEU A 39 5.62 -6.33 -19.38
C LEU A 39 4.98 -6.15 -18.00
N HIS A 40 4.33 -7.19 -17.48
CA HIS A 40 3.73 -7.14 -16.15
C HIS A 40 4.77 -6.77 -15.07
N ARG A 41 5.99 -7.32 -15.16
CA ARG A 41 7.10 -6.98 -14.27
C ARG A 41 7.61 -5.56 -14.49
N ALA A 42 7.72 -5.10 -15.73
CA ALA A 42 8.15 -3.74 -16.07
C ALA A 42 7.19 -2.70 -15.48
N VAL A 43 5.88 -2.86 -15.69
CA VAL A 43 4.85 -1.98 -15.11
C VAL A 43 4.91 -2.03 -13.58
N LEU A 44 5.03 -3.21 -12.98
CA LEU A 44 5.17 -3.33 -11.52
C LEU A 44 6.42 -2.65 -10.95
N ARG A 45 7.52 -2.60 -11.71
CA ARG A 45 8.78 -1.95 -11.30
C ARG A 45 8.60 -0.44 -11.14
N LEU A 46 7.77 0.17 -11.99
CA LEU A 46 7.45 1.60 -11.98
C LEU A 46 6.25 1.94 -11.08
N LEU A 47 5.28 1.04 -10.98
CA LEU A 47 4.09 1.25 -10.16
C LEU A 47 4.43 1.28 -8.66
N ARG A 48 5.38 0.45 -8.20
CA ARG A 48 5.80 0.42 -6.78
C ARG A 48 6.33 1.78 -6.27
N PRO A 49 7.28 2.45 -6.95
CA PRO A 49 7.72 3.78 -6.56
C PRO A 49 6.61 4.83 -6.74
N ALA A 50 5.77 4.73 -7.78
CA ALA A 50 4.64 5.65 -7.98
C ALA A 50 3.61 5.60 -6.82
N GLU A 51 3.23 4.39 -6.38
CA GLU A 51 2.36 4.21 -5.20
C GLU A 51 3.02 4.74 -3.92
N ALA A 52 4.35 4.61 -3.81
CA ALA A 52 5.11 5.10 -2.67
C ALA A 52 5.17 6.63 -2.63
N ALA A 53 5.34 7.26 -3.80
CA ALA A 53 5.32 8.70 -3.97
C ALA A 53 3.93 9.26 -3.67
N THR A 54 2.87 8.63 -4.17
CA THR A 54 1.49 9.08 -3.90
C THR A 54 1.15 9.00 -2.42
N ARG A 55 1.54 7.93 -1.71
CA ARG A 55 1.41 7.86 -0.24
C ARG A 55 2.09 9.03 0.46
N ARG A 56 3.28 9.41 0.00
CA ARG A 56 4.05 10.54 0.55
C ARG A 56 3.40 11.89 0.26
N LEU A 57 2.84 12.08 -0.93
CA LEU A 57 2.04 13.28 -1.24
C LEU A 57 0.78 13.37 -0.38
N VAL A 58 0.08 12.26 -0.14
CA VAL A 58 -1.07 12.22 0.77
C VAL A 58 -0.67 12.66 2.19
N ILE A 59 0.50 12.21 2.66
CA ILE A 59 1.04 12.62 3.97
C ILE A 59 1.35 14.13 3.97
N ALA A 60 1.99 14.63 2.92
CA ALA A 60 2.32 16.04 2.78
C ALA A 60 1.07 16.93 2.74
N ALA A 61 0.08 16.57 1.93
CA ALA A 61 -1.21 17.25 1.82
C ALA A 61 -2.04 17.18 3.12
N ALA A 62 -1.75 16.24 4.02
CA ALA A 62 -2.40 16.14 5.31
C ALA A 62 -1.75 17.00 6.41
N ARG A 63 -0.66 17.72 6.11
CA ARG A 63 -0.10 18.72 7.02
C ARG A 63 -1.11 19.84 7.23
N GLY A 64 -1.33 20.25 8.47
CA GLY A 64 -2.31 21.28 8.82
C GLY A 64 -3.79 20.85 8.74
N VAL A 65 -4.09 19.63 8.26
CA VAL A 65 -5.46 19.10 8.29
C VAL A 65 -5.81 18.69 9.71
N VAL A 66 -6.67 19.48 10.34
CA VAL A 66 -7.26 19.19 11.64
C VAL A 66 -8.53 18.37 11.40
N VAL A 67 -8.59 17.18 12.00
CA VAL A 67 -9.82 16.37 12.00
C VAL A 67 -10.26 16.18 13.44
N ALA A 68 -11.56 16.34 13.68
CA ALA A 68 -12.14 16.05 14.99
C ALA A 68 -11.78 14.61 15.40
N PRO A 69 -11.33 14.40 16.65
CA PRO A 69 -10.99 13.08 17.12
C PRO A 69 -12.21 12.15 17.01
N PRO A 70 -12.01 10.86 16.70
CA PRO A 70 -13.11 9.91 16.67
C PRO A 70 -13.81 9.91 18.03
N ARG A 71 -15.14 9.97 18.03
CA ARG A 71 -15.91 9.75 19.26
C ARG A 71 -15.48 8.41 19.85
N PRO A 72 -15.23 8.31 21.16
CA PRO A 72 -14.90 7.04 21.79
C PRO A 72 -16.00 6.05 21.42
N ARG A 73 -15.62 4.92 20.81
CA ARG A 73 -16.55 3.81 20.62
C ARG A 73 -17.06 3.44 22.01
N LYS A 74 -18.37 3.59 22.23
CA LYS A 74 -19.05 3.04 23.40
C LYS A 74 -18.62 1.57 23.47
N PRO A 75 -18.16 1.06 24.64
CA PRO A 75 -17.78 -0.34 24.73
C PRO A 75 -18.95 -1.17 24.20
N GLU A 76 -18.66 -2.03 23.22
CA GLU A 76 -19.66 -2.99 22.77
C GLU A 76 -20.13 -3.78 24.00
N PRO A 77 -21.45 -4.03 24.14
CA PRO A 77 -21.92 -5.01 25.10
C PRO A 77 -21.11 -6.30 24.91
N GLY A 78 -20.69 -6.91 26.01
CA GLY A 78 -19.93 -8.17 25.98
C GLY A 78 -20.61 -9.21 25.09
N PRO A 79 -19.85 -10.21 24.60
CA PRO A 79 -20.39 -11.22 23.69
C PRO A 79 -21.68 -11.79 24.28
N PRO A 80 -22.75 -11.93 23.48
CA PRO A 80 -23.98 -12.50 23.98
C PRO A 80 -23.69 -13.90 24.49
N VAL A 81 -24.03 -14.12 25.76
CA VAL A 81 -24.10 -15.44 26.36
C VAL A 81 -24.95 -16.32 25.44
N LEU A 82 -24.42 -17.50 25.16
CA LEU A 82 -24.97 -18.54 24.31
C LEU A 82 -26.49 -18.69 24.50
N GLY A 83 -27.28 -18.25 23.52
CA GLY A 83 -28.72 -18.51 23.48
C GLY A 83 -29.59 -17.30 23.13
N LYS A 84 -29.66 -16.95 21.84
CA LYS A 84 -30.86 -16.51 21.10
C LYS A 84 -30.48 -16.02 19.70
N PRO A 85 -30.98 -16.64 18.61
CA PRO A 85 -30.81 -16.08 17.28
C PRO A 85 -31.85 -14.95 17.10
N ALA A 86 -31.44 -13.70 17.33
CA ALA A 86 -32.23 -12.55 16.88
C ALA A 86 -31.92 -12.32 15.39
N GLY A 87 -32.97 -12.48 14.58
CA GLY A 87 -32.94 -12.47 13.12
C GLY A 87 -32.35 -11.21 12.49
N GLY A 88 -31.76 -11.45 11.33
CA GLY A 88 -31.13 -10.44 10.48
C GLY A 88 -29.97 -11.04 9.69
N ALA A 89 -30.18 -12.21 9.08
CA ALA A 89 -29.24 -12.76 8.11
C ALA A 89 -29.29 -11.87 6.87
N VAL A 90 -28.44 -10.84 6.83
CA VAL A 90 -28.13 -10.14 5.58
C VAL A 90 -27.50 -11.20 4.65
N PRO A 91 -28.06 -11.47 3.47
CA PRO A 91 -27.52 -12.48 2.58
C PRO A 91 -26.05 -12.14 2.22
N PRO A 92 -25.16 -13.15 2.19
CA PRO A 92 -23.73 -12.94 1.94
C PRO A 92 -23.43 -12.30 0.57
N ASP A 93 -24.38 -12.33 -0.36
CA ASP A 93 -24.20 -11.85 -1.74
C ASP A 93 -24.18 -10.31 -1.88
N ALA A 94 -24.74 -9.55 -0.95
CA ALA A 94 -24.73 -8.08 -1.03
C ALA A 94 -23.40 -7.44 -0.60
N ARG A 95 -22.51 -8.18 0.07
CA ARG A 95 -21.19 -7.69 0.53
C ARG A 95 -20.06 -7.91 -0.48
N THR A 96 -20.33 -8.66 -1.54
CA THR A 96 -19.38 -8.97 -2.62
C THR A 96 -19.50 -7.99 -3.78
N ALA A 97 -20.21 -6.87 -3.60
CA ALA A 97 -19.91 -5.67 -4.39
C ALA A 97 -18.44 -5.36 -4.12
N MET A 98 -17.57 -5.72 -5.07
CA MET A 98 -16.13 -5.56 -5.00
C MET A 98 -15.84 -4.13 -4.54
N ARG A 99 -15.53 -3.94 -3.26
CA ARG A 99 -15.15 -2.62 -2.77
C ARG A 99 -13.98 -2.18 -3.64
N PRO A 100 -14.07 -1.02 -4.31
CA PRO A 100 -13.01 -0.58 -5.19
C PRO A 100 -11.71 -0.57 -4.40
N MET A 101 -10.66 -1.12 -5.00
CA MET A 101 -9.36 -1.17 -4.33
C MET A 101 -8.92 0.26 -4.06
N THR A 102 -8.71 0.61 -2.79
CA THR A 102 -8.24 1.93 -2.40
C THR A 102 -6.73 1.89 -2.16
N LEU A 103 -6.04 2.98 -2.46
CA LEU A 103 -4.62 3.10 -2.14
C LEU A 103 -4.40 2.92 -0.63
N PRO A 104 -3.48 2.03 -0.20
CA PRO A 104 -3.10 1.93 1.20
C PRO A 104 -2.40 3.22 1.62
N LEU A 105 -2.81 3.80 2.75
CA LEU A 105 -2.22 5.07 3.24
C LEU A 105 -0.82 4.91 3.83
N LEU A 106 -0.48 3.67 4.21
CA LEU A 106 0.66 3.34 5.04
C LEU A 106 1.67 2.49 4.26
N ASP A 107 2.96 2.77 4.43
CA ASP A 107 4.00 1.94 3.82
C ASP A 107 3.95 0.49 4.35
N PRO A 108 3.99 -0.53 3.48
CA PRO A 108 4.03 -1.92 3.92
C PRO A 108 5.29 -2.16 4.75
N LEU A 109 5.12 -2.63 5.99
CA LEU A 109 6.24 -3.01 6.84
C LEU A 109 6.80 -4.35 6.37
N ARG A 110 8.12 -4.44 6.21
CA ARG A 110 8.79 -5.73 6.04
C ARG A 110 8.85 -6.40 7.40
N LEU A 111 7.82 -7.18 7.72
CA LEU A 111 7.88 -8.11 8.83
C LEU A 111 8.81 -9.26 8.42
N PRO A 112 9.65 -9.79 9.33
CA PRO A 112 10.37 -11.04 9.10
C PRO A 112 9.32 -12.15 8.92
N SER A 113 8.96 -12.41 7.67
CA SER A 113 8.10 -13.54 7.36
C SER A 113 8.91 -14.79 7.63
N ARG A 114 8.46 -15.64 8.57
CA ARG A 114 8.88 -17.03 8.62
C ARG A 114 8.47 -17.62 7.28
N ARG A 115 9.39 -17.68 6.31
CA ARG A 115 9.15 -18.41 5.08
C ARG A 115 8.95 -19.85 5.52
N ARG A 116 7.70 -20.33 5.51
CA ARG A 116 7.48 -21.77 5.55
C ARG A 116 8.20 -22.31 4.33
N PRO A 117 9.15 -23.24 4.49
CA PRO A 117 9.67 -23.98 3.36
C PRO A 117 8.46 -24.48 2.59
N VAL A 118 8.33 -24.08 1.33
CA VAL A 118 7.44 -24.82 0.43
C VAL A 118 8.00 -26.24 0.44
N ALA A 119 7.14 -27.24 0.67
CA ALA A 119 7.54 -28.63 0.51
C ALA A 119 8.00 -28.77 -0.95
N GLY A 120 9.31 -28.71 -1.15
CA GLY A 120 9.90 -28.80 -2.46
C GLY A 120 9.82 -30.25 -2.89
N GLY A 121 9.29 -30.51 -4.09
CA GLY A 121 9.34 -31.84 -4.70
C GLY A 121 10.75 -32.27 -5.14
N VAL A 122 11.79 -31.50 -4.76
CA VAL A 122 13.17 -31.66 -5.19
C VAL A 122 14.04 -31.99 -3.97
N PRO A 123 14.88 -33.05 -4.01
CA PRO A 123 15.83 -33.32 -2.95
C PRO A 123 16.82 -32.16 -2.81
N ARG A 124 17.04 -31.69 -1.57
CA ARG A 124 17.99 -30.60 -1.25
C ARG A 124 19.45 -31.03 -1.23
N ILE A 125 19.68 -32.34 -1.15
CA ILE A 125 20.99 -32.97 -1.12
C ILE A 125 20.94 -34.07 -2.17
N SER A 126 21.87 -34.00 -3.13
CA SER A 126 22.06 -35.02 -4.16
C SER A 126 23.43 -35.66 -3.95
N VAL A 127 23.45 -36.97 -3.71
CA VAL A 127 24.67 -37.77 -3.58
C VAL A 127 24.95 -38.43 -4.92
N PRO A 128 26.10 -38.16 -5.57
CA PRO A 128 26.48 -38.80 -6.83
C PRO A 128 26.43 -40.33 -6.70
N GLY A 129 25.76 -40.99 -7.64
CA GLY A 129 25.61 -42.46 -7.64
C GLY A 129 24.49 -43.02 -6.75
N PHE A 130 23.90 -42.22 -5.85
CA PHE A 130 22.80 -42.66 -4.96
C PHE A 130 21.48 -41.90 -5.19
N SER A 131 21.55 -40.65 -5.66
CA SER A 131 20.38 -39.83 -5.94
C SER A 131 20.03 -39.90 -7.43
N ALA A 132 18.77 -40.23 -7.74
CA ALA A 132 18.27 -40.12 -9.11
C ALA A 132 18.26 -38.64 -9.55
N PRO A 133 18.70 -38.32 -10.79
CA PRO A 133 18.58 -36.97 -11.33
C PRO A 133 17.11 -36.52 -11.31
N PHE A 134 16.82 -35.40 -10.64
CA PHE A 134 15.48 -34.81 -10.62
C PHE A 134 15.36 -33.73 -11.69
N SER A 135 14.36 -33.86 -12.57
CA SER A 135 14.08 -32.84 -13.59
C SER A 135 13.33 -31.66 -12.97
N LEU A 136 13.99 -30.51 -12.93
CA LEU A 136 13.33 -29.26 -12.54
C LEU A 136 12.33 -28.84 -13.63
N PRO A 137 11.15 -28.31 -13.27
CA PRO A 137 10.30 -27.68 -14.26
C PRO A 137 11.08 -26.56 -14.96
N PRO A 138 10.89 -26.36 -16.27
CA PRO A 138 11.56 -25.28 -16.98
C PRO A 138 11.21 -23.93 -16.32
N PRO A 139 12.15 -22.98 -16.30
CA PRO A 139 11.87 -21.67 -15.74
C PRO A 139 10.72 -21.01 -16.52
N PRO A 140 9.89 -20.21 -15.85
CA PRO A 140 8.79 -19.51 -16.53
C PRO A 140 9.32 -18.59 -17.63
N SER A 141 8.67 -18.61 -18.80
CA SER A 141 9.06 -17.81 -19.95
C SER A 141 8.76 -16.32 -19.74
N PRO A 142 9.55 -15.40 -20.34
CA PRO A 142 9.25 -13.97 -20.35
C PRO A 142 7.88 -13.62 -20.95
N ASP A 143 7.38 -14.46 -21.87
CA ASP A 143 6.13 -14.23 -22.59
C ASP A 143 4.94 -14.99 -22.01
N ASP A 144 5.14 -15.70 -20.89
CA ASP A 144 4.05 -16.35 -20.17
C ASP A 144 2.93 -15.34 -19.86
N PRO A 145 1.66 -15.66 -20.16
CA PRO A 145 0.54 -14.81 -19.81
C PRO A 145 0.36 -14.76 -18.29
N VAL A 146 0.32 -13.54 -17.75
CA VAL A 146 0.07 -13.28 -16.32
C VAL A 146 -1.21 -12.48 -16.18
N ASN A 147 -2.11 -12.91 -15.30
CA ASN A 147 -3.33 -12.17 -14.99
C ASN A 147 -3.01 -10.76 -14.48
N ALA A 148 -3.49 -9.74 -15.20
CA ALA A 148 -3.25 -8.33 -14.91
C ALA A 148 -4.43 -7.64 -14.20
N ALA A 149 -5.49 -8.35 -13.81
CA ALA A 149 -6.67 -7.75 -13.16
C ALA A 149 -6.29 -6.99 -11.87
N ARG A 150 -5.43 -7.58 -11.04
CA ARG A 150 -4.94 -6.90 -9.82
C ARG A 150 -4.04 -5.70 -10.14
N LEU A 151 -3.34 -5.72 -11.26
CA LEU A 151 -2.53 -4.59 -11.72
C LEU A 151 -3.44 -3.42 -12.10
N GLY A 152 -4.51 -3.68 -12.87
CA GLY A 152 -5.53 -2.71 -13.23
C GLY A 152 -6.20 -2.08 -12.00
N LEU A 153 -6.60 -2.90 -11.02
CA LEU A 153 -7.18 -2.40 -9.77
C LEU A 153 -6.23 -1.47 -9.00
N ARG A 154 -4.93 -1.73 -9.03
CA ARG A 154 -3.93 -0.87 -8.38
C ARG A 154 -3.71 0.44 -9.14
N LEU A 155 -3.71 0.40 -10.46
CA LEU A 155 -3.64 1.61 -11.30
C LEU A 155 -4.89 2.49 -11.08
N ALA A 156 -6.08 1.90 -11.02
CA ALA A 156 -7.32 2.61 -10.70
C ALA A 156 -7.30 3.22 -9.29
N ALA A 157 -6.78 2.48 -8.31
CA ALA A 157 -6.60 2.98 -6.95
C ALA A 157 -5.65 4.18 -6.90
N LEU A 158 -4.58 4.15 -7.71
CA LEU A 158 -3.62 5.24 -7.84
C LEU A 158 -4.26 6.46 -8.50
N ALA A 159 -5.01 6.26 -9.59
CA ALA A 159 -5.77 7.29 -10.28
C ALA A 159 -6.71 8.03 -9.33
N SER A 160 -7.59 7.29 -8.64
CA SER A 160 -8.55 7.85 -7.68
C SER A 160 -7.87 8.65 -6.56
N ALA A 161 -6.68 8.21 -6.10
CA ALA A 161 -5.92 8.93 -5.09
C ALA A 161 -5.29 10.23 -5.60
N LEU A 162 -4.86 10.26 -6.87
CA LEU A 162 -4.34 11.46 -7.51
C LEU A 162 -5.44 12.43 -7.93
N ASP A 163 -6.64 11.94 -8.26
CA ASP A 163 -7.77 12.80 -8.63
C ASP A 163 -8.36 13.51 -7.41
N ASP A 164 -8.54 12.79 -6.29
CA ASP A 164 -9.02 13.37 -5.02
C ASP A 164 -7.97 13.22 -3.90
N LEU A 165 -6.88 13.97 -4.06
CA LEU A 165 -5.82 14.04 -3.05
C LEU A 165 -6.32 14.58 -1.69
N PRO A 166 -7.18 15.64 -1.63
CA PRO A 166 -7.68 16.15 -0.36
C PRO A 166 -8.51 15.14 0.44
N ALA A 167 -9.37 14.32 -0.17
CA ALA A 167 -10.11 13.30 0.58
C ALA A 167 -9.19 12.23 1.17
N HIS A 168 -8.16 11.84 0.42
CA HIS A 168 -7.15 10.90 0.91
C HIS A 168 -6.32 11.52 2.06
N ALA A 169 -5.99 12.81 1.98
CA ALA A 169 -5.33 13.54 3.06
C ALA A 169 -6.18 13.59 4.33
N ARG A 170 -7.49 13.86 4.23
CA ARG A 170 -8.43 13.79 5.37
C ARG A 170 -8.54 12.38 5.95
N ARG A 171 -8.52 11.34 5.10
CA ARG A 171 -8.50 9.93 5.55
C ARG A 171 -7.23 9.62 6.32
N PHE A 172 -6.08 10.14 5.89
CA PHE A 172 -4.82 10.03 6.62
C PHE A 172 -4.82 10.81 7.93
N ALA A 173 -5.32 12.04 7.94
CA ALA A 173 -5.42 12.86 9.15
C ALA A 173 -6.32 12.21 10.23
N ARG A 174 -7.42 11.56 9.82
CA ARG A 174 -8.24 10.72 10.72
C ARG A 174 -7.42 9.59 11.35
N TRP A 175 -6.72 8.82 10.52
CA TRP A 175 -5.86 7.75 11.02
C TRP A 175 -4.80 8.27 12.01
N ARG A 176 -4.21 9.45 11.74
CA ARG A 176 -3.23 10.09 12.63
C ARG A 176 -3.86 10.51 13.96
N ALA A 177 -5.06 11.07 13.95
CA ALA A 177 -5.80 11.42 15.17
C ALA A 177 -6.15 10.18 16.00
N ASP A 178 -6.58 9.09 15.35
CA ASP A 178 -6.88 7.81 15.99
C ASP A 178 -5.62 7.21 16.66
N ALA A 179 -4.47 7.28 15.97
CA ALA A 179 -3.19 6.79 16.47
C ALA A 179 -2.71 7.59 17.69
N ALA A 180 -2.78 8.92 17.65
CA ALA A 180 -2.42 9.79 18.76
C ALA A 180 -3.34 9.59 19.98
N GLY A 181 -4.65 9.49 19.76
CA GLY A 181 -5.62 9.21 20.82
C GLY A 181 -5.42 7.83 21.48
N ALA A 182 -5.00 6.82 20.70
CA ALA A 182 -4.65 5.51 21.23
C ALA A 182 -3.38 5.54 22.09
N GLN A 183 -2.34 6.25 21.66
CA GLN A 183 -1.10 6.42 22.41
C GLN A 183 -1.34 7.05 23.79
N ASN A 184 -2.20 8.08 23.86
CA ASN A 184 -2.58 8.72 25.12
C ASN A 184 -3.36 7.79 26.07
N ARG A 185 -4.11 6.81 25.53
CA ARG A 185 -4.83 5.81 26.35
C ARG A 185 -3.91 4.71 26.86
N GLU A 186 -2.96 4.28 26.03
CA GLU A 186 -1.99 3.23 26.38
C GLU A 186 -0.99 3.75 27.43
N ALA A 187 -0.53 5.00 27.32
CA ALA A 187 0.25 5.65 28.37
C ALA A 187 -0.48 5.70 29.74
N ARG A 188 -1.82 5.66 29.72
CA ARG A 188 -2.64 5.60 30.95
C ARG A 188 -2.95 4.18 31.43
N ASN A 189 -2.83 3.15 30.58
CA ASN A 189 -3.21 1.77 30.87
C ASN A 189 -2.24 0.78 30.19
N LEU A 190 -1.34 0.13 30.94
CA LEU A 190 -0.50 -1.01 30.49
C LEU A 190 -0.85 -2.26 31.31
N PRO A 191 -0.73 -3.52 30.80
CA PRO A 191 0.46 -4.04 30.09
C PRO A 191 0.25 -4.79 28.75
N HIS A 192 -0.96 -4.93 28.19
CA HIS A 192 -1.22 -5.89 27.08
C HIS A 192 -1.81 -5.29 25.79
N GLY A 193 -1.41 -4.08 25.42
CA GLY A 193 -1.81 -3.45 24.15
C GLY A 193 -1.32 -4.22 22.92
N ARG A 194 -2.18 -4.41 21.91
CA ARG A 194 -1.71 -4.92 20.59
C ARG A 194 -0.75 -3.90 19.99
N PRO A 195 0.42 -4.29 19.48
CA PRO A 195 1.37 -3.35 18.89
C PRO A 195 0.71 -2.55 17.76
N ARG A 196 0.68 -1.21 17.90
CA ARG A 196 0.12 -0.30 16.89
C ARG A 196 1.22 0.43 16.14
N ARG A 197 0.94 0.73 14.88
CA ARG A 197 1.84 1.47 14.00
C ARG A 197 1.72 2.97 14.31
N LEU A 198 2.76 3.54 14.93
CA LEU A 198 2.82 4.97 15.26
C LEU A 198 3.32 5.83 14.08
N TRP A 199 4.20 5.26 13.25
CA TRP A 199 4.82 5.97 12.14
C TRP A 199 4.20 5.57 10.79
N PRO A 200 3.83 6.54 9.93
CA PRO A 200 3.17 6.27 8.65
C PRO A 200 4.12 5.75 7.56
N LEU A 201 5.40 6.11 7.65
CA LEU A 201 6.46 5.66 6.74
C LEU A 201 7.18 4.41 7.29
N ARG A 202 7.70 3.58 6.40
CA ARG A 202 8.58 2.47 6.77
C ARG A 202 9.95 3.04 7.17
N PRO A 203 10.62 2.51 8.21
CA PRO A 203 12.00 2.89 8.51
C PRO A 203 12.94 2.65 7.32
N GLY A 204 13.83 3.61 7.07
CA GLY A 204 14.79 3.57 5.97
C GLY A 204 14.23 4.08 4.64
N ARG A 205 14.71 3.51 3.53
CA ARG A 205 14.39 3.99 2.17
C ARG A 205 12.95 3.65 1.76
N PRO A 206 12.32 4.49 0.91
CA PRO A 206 11.00 4.21 0.36
C PRO A 206 10.92 2.86 -0.38
N PRO A 207 9.75 2.20 -0.41
CA PRO A 207 9.56 1.06 -1.28
C PRO A 207 9.68 1.50 -2.75
N GLY A 208 10.54 0.83 -3.51
CA GLY A 208 10.83 1.18 -4.91
C GLY A 208 11.97 2.17 -5.10
N TRP A 209 12.56 2.71 -4.02
CA TRP A 209 13.67 3.64 -4.10
C TRP A 209 14.91 3.01 -4.76
N ARG A 210 15.58 3.81 -5.60
CA ARG A 210 16.86 3.49 -6.23
C ARG A 210 17.89 4.56 -5.91
N ARG A 211 19.14 4.14 -5.75
CA ARG A 211 20.28 5.05 -5.53
C ARG A 211 20.58 5.88 -6.77
N ARG A 212 20.44 5.28 -7.96
CA ARG A 212 20.63 5.94 -9.26
C ARG A 212 19.24 5.99 -9.92
N PRO A 213 18.65 7.19 -10.08
CA PRO A 213 17.35 7.32 -10.73
C PRO A 213 17.49 6.91 -12.21
N GLU A 214 16.63 5.99 -12.66
CA GLU A 214 16.55 5.55 -14.06
C GLU A 214 15.35 6.20 -14.76
N HIS A 215 14.33 6.56 -13.99
CA HIS A 215 13.04 7.00 -14.48
C HIS A 215 12.56 8.22 -13.70
N GLU A 216 11.72 9.05 -14.33
CA GLU A 216 11.11 10.25 -13.71
C GLU A 216 10.45 9.93 -12.35
N VAL A 217 9.84 8.74 -12.22
CA VAL A 217 9.21 8.28 -10.97
C VAL A 217 10.18 8.20 -9.78
N ASP A 218 11.47 7.95 -10.02
CA ASP A 218 12.48 7.86 -8.96
C ASP A 218 12.78 9.25 -8.37
N GLU A 219 12.82 10.29 -9.21
CA GLU A 219 12.99 11.68 -8.78
C GLU A 219 11.75 12.18 -8.04
N VAL A 220 10.57 11.93 -8.60
CA VAL A 220 9.29 12.27 -7.96
C VAL A 220 9.15 11.59 -6.60
N LEU A 221 9.57 10.33 -6.48
CA LEU A 221 9.58 9.62 -5.20
C LEU A 221 10.52 10.27 -4.19
N ASN A 222 11.72 10.71 -4.60
CA ASN A 222 12.65 11.40 -3.72
C ASN A 222 12.08 12.74 -3.22
N ASN A 223 11.51 13.54 -4.13
CA ASN A 223 10.90 14.83 -3.79
C ASN A 223 9.71 14.65 -2.84
N ALA A 224 8.78 13.76 -3.18
CA ALA A 224 7.64 13.44 -2.32
C ALA A 224 8.09 12.92 -0.95
N HIS A 225 9.18 12.15 -0.89
CA HIS A 225 9.72 11.65 0.36
C HIS A 225 10.22 12.76 1.30
N GLY A 226 10.92 13.76 0.75
CA GLY A 226 11.31 14.96 1.51
C GLY A 226 10.08 15.72 2.02
N LEU A 227 9.09 15.95 1.16
CA LEU A 227 7.82 16.61 1.55
C LEU A 227 7.10 15.87 2.68
N ALA A 228 7.06 14.54 2.62
CA ALA A 228 6.42 13.74 3.65
C ALA A 228 7.17 13.80 4.99
N PHE A 229 8.50 13.85 4.98
CA PHE A 229 9.28 14.02 6.22
C PHE A 229 9.04 15.40 6.84
N TRP A 230 9.18 16.46 6.03
CA TRP A 230 8.85 17.81 6.46
C TRP A 230 7.43 17.91 7.04
N ALA A 231 6.46 17.24 6.40
CA ALA A 231 5.09 17.23 6.89
C ALA A 231 4.87 16.52 8.22
N LEU A 232 5.72 15.54 8.54
CA LEU A 232 5.69 14.78 9.79
C LEU A 232 6.56 15.39 10.89
N GLU A 233 7.51 16.26 10.56
CA GLU A 233 8.24 17.06 11.53
C GLU A 233 7.24 17.89 12.35
N ARG A 234 7.45 17.87 13.68
CA ARG A 234 6.65 18.67 14.61
C ARG A 234 6.84 20.13 14.21
N PRO A 235 5.76 20.90 14.02
CA PRO A 235 5.91 22.34 13.82
C PRO A 235 6.65 22.90 15.03
N ASP A 236 7.71 23.68 14.77
CA ASP A 236 8.42 24.41 15.81
C ASP A 236 7.42 25.29 16.54
N THR A 237 7.05 24.89 17.76
CA THR A 237 6.33 25.76 18.69
C THR A 237 7.37 26.67 19.30
N SER A 238 7.54 27.86 18.71
CA SER A 238 8.17 29.00 19.37
C SER A 238 7.20 29.64 20.36
#